data_AF-A0A7C6T926-F1
#
_entry.id   AF-A0A7C6T926-F1
#
_cell.length_a   1.000
_cell.length_b   1.000
_cell.length_c   1.000
_cell.angle_alpha   90.00
_cell.angle_beta   90.00
_cell.angle_gamma   90.00
#
_symmetry.space_group_name_H-M   'P 1'
#
loop_
_entity.id
_entity.type
_entity.pdbx_description
1 polymer ?
#
loop_
_entity_poly.entity_id
_entity_poly.type
_entity_poly.pdbx_seq_one_letter_code
_entity_poly.pdbx_strand_id
1 'polypeptide(L)'
;DAGRLGALGADGLWHGHPQTRDEFLAVNLGLLDVAQGRRAMRWLEAHYGFEPVSGVRLLATSDWWPLRWVAQWVPNGETCLAALAGLRCGDADLWWPYVKTAVLSSLRSEFPGIHSGITDAGAGSGDRERASDIDPLVHMAARGFFGIEPAVHEGWVAICPAFPSDWTEASIRTPVVSYEYRREGSQAVFHIRSPKPLVKRVRAYPGGREVVTPAETESVVTVPLAAVPPLPAAGPRPQLLVEHPGALDGEEPAAGPKVAAALAPSQVPLTEAERARQILFDLSGAANVTLEEMTAMRFQFEGGEGLASLSSGWGNPPLAMRPSPRVLEVSNGVRFLTGGRIPRSLGYTPKNLLALSSWAPYPLPAGATIQVMRRCERLWLLLQSYVHPTKNYVPNGEVVLRYADGTRKILSLVPPYNLDCYFQHFSLDGMPVPFGYLGAEPAGWTPLYPERTRAHADVLAIESDPTRLLEAVELRATCSEGILGLAGMTALAAEDEPSAGLAAGQSPSR
;
A
#
# COMPACT_ATOMS: atom_id res chain seq x y z
N ASP A 1 22.54 -7.65 -0.53
CA ASP A 1 23.27 -8.72 0.18
C ASP A 1 22.48 -9.50 1.23
N ALA A 2 21.47 -8.92 1.90
CA ALA A 2 20.63 -9.67 2.87
C ALA A 2 19.44 -10.45 2.26
N GLY A 3 19.30 -10.50 0.93
CA GLY A 3 18.20 -11.21 0.26
C GLY A 3 16.80 -10.63 0.51
N ARG A 4 16.68 -9.35 0.89
CA ARG A 4 15.40 -8.66 1.10
C ARG A 4 14.85 -8.16 -0.23
N LEU A 5 13.63 -8.59 -0.59
CA LEU A 5 12.85 -8.06 -1.72
C LEU A 5 12.27 -6.69 -1.34
N GLY A 6 12.14 -5.80 -2.32
CA GLY A 6 11.74 -4.42 -2.10
C GLY A 6 12.27 -3.48 -3.19
N ALA A 7 11.73 -2.26 -3.21
CA ALA A 7 12.07 -1.24 -4.20
C ALA A 7 12.72 -0.01 -3.52
N LEU A 8 13.56 0.71 -4.26
CA LEU A 8 13.97 2.06 -3.86
C LEU A 8 13.01 3.06 -4.49
N GLY A 9 12.34 3.85 -3.66
CA GLY A 9 11.44 4.90 -4.10
C GLY A 9 12.21 6.05 -4.76
N ALA A 10 11.49 6.96 -5.43
CA ALA A 10 12.08 8.18 -6.00
C ALA A 10 12.70 9.10 -4.93
N ASP A 11 12.29 8.93 -3.68
CA ASP A 11 12.85 9.57 -2.48
C ASP A 11 14.14 8.90 -1.98
N GLY A 12 14.58 7.80 -2.60
CA GLY A 12 15.77 7.04 -2.22
C GLY A 12 15.56 6.15 -0.98
N LEU A 13 14.33 6.05 -0.47
CA LEU A 13 14.00 5.17 0.65
C LEU A 13 13.76 3.76 0.16
N TRP A 14 14.13 2.78 0.98
CA TRP A 14 13.82 1.38 0.72
C TRP A 14 12.41 1.06 1.19
N HIS A 15 11.59 0.55 0.28
CA HIS A 15 10.24 0.05 0.51
C HIS A 15 10.27 -1.48 0.56
N GLY A 16 10.04 -2.05 1.74
CA GLY A 16 9.87 -3.49 1.93
C GLY A 16 8.53 -4.05 1.43
N HIS A 17 7.67 -3.18 0.92
CA HIS A 17 6.36 -3.47 0.38
C HIS A 17 6.32 -2.97 -1.08
N PRO A 18 7.04 -3.61 -2.02
CA PRO A 18 7.07 -3.17 -3.41
C PRO A 18 5.71 -3.37 -4.08
N GLN A 19 5.44 -2.63 -5.15
CA GLN A 19 4.33 -2.99 -6.03
C GLN A 19 4.72 -4.20 -6.88
N THR A 20 3.73 -4.95 -7.39
CA THR A 20 3.97 -6.08 -8.31
C THR A 20 4.86 -5.71 -9.48
N ARG A 21 4.69 -4.50 -10.02
CA ARG A 21 5.46 -3.96 -11.15
C ARG A 21 6.95 -3.79 -10.88
N ASP A 22 7.34 -3.54 -9.63
CA ASP A 22 8.75 -3.35 -9.29
C ASP A 22 9.51 -4.67 -9.48
N GLU A 23 8.84 -5.79 -9.25
CA GLU A 23 9.42 -7.13 -9.32
C GLU A 23 9.25 -7.75 -10.72
N PHE A 24 8.03 -7.79 -11.28
CA PHE A 24 7.80 -8.47 -12.57
C PHE A 24 8.52 -7.75 -13.72
N LEU A 25 8.72 -6.43 -13.64
CA LEU A 25 9.41 -5.68 -14.67
C LEU A 25 10.89 -6.05 -14.72
N ALA A 26 11.54 -6.22 -13.57
CA ALA A 26 12.93 -6.65 -13.50
C ALA A 26 13.14 -8.04 -14.14
N VAL A 27 12.21 -8.97 -13.92
CA VAL A 27 12.22 -10.29 -14.56
C VAL A 27 11.98 -10.20 -16.07
N ASN A 28 10.96 -9.44 -16.48
CA ASN A 28 10.60 -9.32 -17.90
C ASN A 28 11.70 -8.63 -18.73
N LEU A 29 12.42 -7.67 -18.14
CA LEU A 29 13.58 -7.01 -18.74
C LEU A 29 14.87 -7.84 -18.68
N GLY A 30 14.86 -9.00 -18.02
CA GLY A 30 16.02 -9.88 -17.90
C GLY A 30 17.11 -9.35 -16.95
N LEU A 31 16.74 -8.50 -15.99
CA LEU A 31 17.64 -8.01 -14.94
C LEU A 31 17.90 -9.05 -13.85
N LEU A 32 17.02 -10.04 -13.73
CA LEU A 32 17.12 -11.16 -12.79
C LEU A 32 17.35 -12.47 -13.55
N ASP A 33 18.20 -13.33 -12.99
CA ASP A 33 18.30 -14.71 -13.48
C ASP A 33 17.03 -15.51 -13.19
N VAL A 34 16.89 -16.70 -13.79
CA VAL A 34 15.70 -17.55 -13.65
C VAL A 34 15.37 -17.88 -12.19
N ALA A 35 16.38 -18.14 -11.35
CA ALA A 35 16.18 -18.52 -9.96
C ALA A 35 15.83 -17.31 -9.08
N GLN A 36 16.47 -16.17 -9.31
CA GLN A 36 16.15 -14.88 -8.69
C GLN A 36 14.73 -14.45 -9.05
N GLY A 37 14.40 -14.45 -10.34
CA GLY A 37 13.06 -14.12 -10.83
C GLY A 37 12.01 -15.07 -10.26
N ARG A 38 12.28 -16.38 -10.18
CA ARG A 38 11.35 -17.33 -9.56
C ARG A 38 11.08 -17.00 -8.10
N ARG A 39 12.11 -16.63 -7.32
CA ARG A 39 11.94 -16.22 -5.93
C ARG A 39 11.13 -14.94 -5.80
N ALA A 40 11.41 -13.93 -6.63
CA ALA A 40 10.65 -12.68 -6.66
C ALA A 40 9.18 -12.91 -7.01
N MET A 41 8.90 -13.68 -8.07
CA MET A 41 7.54 -13.98 -8.50
C MET A 41 6.77 -14.83 -7.48
N ARG A 42 7.40 -15.84 -6.86
CA ARG A 42 6.76 -16.61 -5.77
C ARG A 42 6.51 -15.76 -4.52
N TRP A 43 7.36 -14.77 -4.25
CA TRP A 43 7.12 -13.82 -3.17
C TRP A 43 5.89 -12.96 -3.47
N LEU A 44 5.76 -12.41 -4.69
CA LEU A 44 4.54 -11.68 -5.10
C LEU A 44 3.29 -12.53 -4.95
N GLU A 45 3.32 -13.78 -5.42
CA GLU A 45 2.18 -14.70 -5.30
C GLU A 45 1.81 -14.95 -3.83
N ALA A 46 2.80 -15.19 -2.98
CA ALA A 46 2.58 -15.45 -1.56
C ALA A 46 2.08 -14.23 -0.77
N HIS A 47 2.45 -13.00 -1.17
CA HIS A 47 2.11 -11.78 -0.44
C HIS A 47 0.87 -11.08 -1.00
N TYR A 48 0.66 -11.13 -2.31
CA TYR A 48 -0.40 -10.38 -2.99
C TYR A 48 -1.39 -11.26 -3.77
N GLY A 49 -1.11 -12.56 -3.89
CA GLY A 49 -2.04 -13.53 -4.47
C GLY A 49 -3.12 -13.92 -3.47
N PHE A 50 -4.38 -13.96 -3.93
CA PHE A 50 -5.51 -14.36 -3.11
C PHE A 50 -6.60 -15.06 -3.93
N GLU A 51 -7.49 -15.75 -3.23
CA GLU A 51 -8.59 -16.53 -3.81
C GLU A 51 -9.89 -16.18 -3.07
N PRO A 52 -10.62 -15.14 -3.54
CA PRO A 52 -11.85 -14.70 -2.85
C PRO A 52 -12.96 -15.75 -2.93
N VAL A 53 -12.99 -16.51 -4.03
CA VAL A 53 -13.88 -17.67 -4.22
C VAL A 53 -13.10 -18.79 -4.89
N SER A 54 -13.49 -20.03 -4.60
CA SER A 54 -12.83 -21.22 -5.14
C SER A 54 -12.72 -21.15 -6.68
N GLY A 55 -11.50 -21.27 -7.19
CA GLY A 55 -11.18 -21.25 -8.61
C GLY A 55 -10.97 -19.87 -9.22
N VAL A 56 -11.02 -18.78 -8.44
CA VAL A 56 -10.74 -17.41 -8.89
C VAL A 56 -9.46 -16.94 -8.22
N ARG A 57 -8.38 -16.75 -8.99
CA ARG A 57 -7.07 -16.34 -8.49
C ARG A 57 -6.77 -14.92 -8.94
N LEU A 58 -6.62 -14.02 -7.96
CA LEU A 58 -6.42 -12.59 -8.15
C LEU A 58 -5.08 -12.17 -7.55
N LEU A 59 -4.42 -11.21 -8.20
CA LEU A 59 -3.15 -10.65 -7.77
C LEU A 59 -3.33 -9.16 -7.49
N ALA A 60 -3.26 -8.76 -6.22
CA ALA A 60 -3.25 -7.35 -5.86
C ALA A 60 -1.94 -6.69 -6.31
N THR A 61 -1.98 -5.43 -6.73
CA THR A 61 -0.79 -4.66 -7.13
C THR A 61 0.16 -4.35 -5.96
N SER A 62 -0.33 -4.38 -4.73
CA SER A 62 0.38 -4.07 -3.49
C SER A 62 -0.49 -4.42 -2.28
N ASP A 63 0.04 -4.26 -1.08
CA ASP A 63 -0.67 -4.29 0.22
C ASP A 63 -0.78 -2.90 0.86
N TRP A 64 -0.68 -1.83 0.06
CA TRP A 64 -0.69 -0.45 0.55
C TRP A 64 -2.06 0.00 1.04
N TRP A 65 -2.10 0.86 2.06
CA TRP A 65 -3.34 1.34 2.69
C TRP A 65 -3.70 2.77 2.28
N PRO A 66 -4.98 3.18 2.32
CA PRO A 66 -6.17 2.32 2.39
C PRO A 66 -6.43 1.60 1.07
N LEU A 67 -7.32 0.60 1.08
CA LEU A 67 -7.83 -0.02 -0.14
C LEU A 67 -8.54 1.04 -1.00
N ARG A 68 -7.90 1.44 -2.08
CA ARG A 68 -8.39 2.47 -3.01
C ARG A 68 -7.72 2.31 -4.34
N TRP A 69 -8.35 2.82 -5.39
CA TRP A 69 -7.66 3.03 -6.65
C TRP A 69 -6.39 3.89 -6.45
N VAL A 70 -5.15 3.46 -6.70
CA VAL A 70 -4.60 2.22 -7.33
C VAL A 70 -3.95 1.22 -6.35
N ALA A 71 -4.00 1.48 -5.04
CA ALA A 71 -3.49 0.60 -3.99
C ALA A 71 -4.35 -0.67 -3.84
N GLN A 72 -3.70 -1.84 -3.79
CA GLN A 72 -4.36 -3.16 -3.74
C GLN A 72 -5.33 -3.44 -4.91
N TRP A 73 -5.25 -2.68 -6.00
CA TRP A 73 -6.06 -2.92 -7.19
C TRP A 73 -5.62 -4.21 -7.91
N VAL A 74 -6.51 -4.82 -8.71
CA VAL A 74 -6.28 -6.08 -9.45
C VAL A 74 -6.42 -5.88 -10.97
N PRO A 75 -5.48 -5.19 -11.63
CA PRO A 75 -5.47 -5.05 -13.08
C PRO A 75 -5.16 -6.38 -13.79
N ASN A 76 -5.97 -6.73 -14.79
CA ASN A 76 -5.71 -7.89 -15.63
C ASN A 76 -4.42 -7.75 -16.44
N GLY A 77 -4.12 -6.55 -16.95
CA GLY A 77 -2.89 -6.28 -17.70
C GLY A 77 -1.64 -6.56 -16.87
N GLU A 78 -1.57 -6.04 -15.64
CA GLU A 78 -0.44 -6.32 -14.75
C GLU A 78 -0.40 -7.78 -14.30
N THR A 79 -1.56 -8.41 -14.06
CA THR A 79 -1.63 -9.86 -13.78
C THR A 79 -1.03 -10.67 -14.93
N CYS A 80 -1.30 -10.30 -16.19
CA CYS A 80 -0.72 -10.95 -17.37
C CYS A 80 0.79 -10.71 -17.46
N LEU A 81 1.30 -9.51 -17.15
CA LEU A 81 2.74 -9.23 -17.15
C LEU A 81 3.48 -9.92 -16.00
N ALA A 82 2.84 -10.05 -14.83
CA ALA A 82 3.34 -10.84 -13.71
C ALA A 82 3.37 -12.33 -14.08
N ALA A 83 2.29 -12.85 -14.67
CA ALA A 83 2.26 -14.22 -15.17
C ALA A 83 3.33 -14.48 -16.23
N LEU A 84 3.56 -13.56 -17.17
CA LEU A 84 4.67 -13.65 -18.13
C LEU A 84 6.02 -13.82 -17.43
N ALA A 85 6.30 -13.01 -16.41
CA ALA A 85 7.53 -13.12 -15.63
C ALA A 85 7.65 -14.50 -14.94
N GLY A 86 6.57 -14.95 -14.29
CA GLY A 86 6.49 -16.27 -13.67
C GLY A 86 6.69 -17.44 -14.64
N LEU A 87 6.09 -17.34 -15.83
CA LEU A 87 6.22 -18.30 -16.93
C LEU A 87 7.67 -18.37 -17.43
N ARG A 88 8.33 -17.22 -17.63
CA ARG A 88 9.76 -17.14 -17.99
C ARG A 88 10.68 -17.72 -16.92
N CYS A 89 10.22 -17.81 -15.68
CA CYS A 89 10.91 -18.47 -14.58
C CYS A 89 10.57 -19.97 -14.44
N GLY A 90 9.71 -20.52 -15.30
CA GLY A 90 9.36 -21.95 -15.35
C GLY A 90 8.29 -22.40 -14.36
N ASP A 91 7.54 -21.48 -13.75
CA ASP A 91 6.47 -21.78 -12.78
C ASP A 91 5.06 -21.77 -13.43
N ALA A 92 4.91 -22.44 -14.57
CA ALA A 92 3.65 -22.39 -15.34
C ALA A 92 2.41 -22.82 -14.54
N ASP A 93 2.52 -23.88 -13.74
CA ASP A 93 1.41 -24.41 -12.93
C ASP A 93 0.96 -23.43 -11.83
N LEU A 94 1.87 -22.61 -11.32
CA LEU A 94 1.55 -21.59 -10.31
C LEU A 94 0.79 -20.41 -10.94
N TRP A 95 1.21 -19.99 -12.14
CA TRP A 95 0.71 -18.78 -12.78
C TRP A 95 -0.51 -19.00 -13.69
N TRP A 96 -0.72 -20.23 -14.16
CA TRP A 96 -1.86 -20.57 -15.01
C TRP A 96 -3.23 -20.23 -14.40
N PRO A 97 -3.52 -20.51 -13.11
CA PRO A 97 -4.78 -20.13 -12.49
C PRO A 97 -5.09 -18.61 -12.53
N TYR A 98 -4.07 -17.76 -12.40
CA TYR A 98 -4.21 -16.30 -12.49
C TYR A 98 -4.57 -15.87 -13.92
N VAL A 99 -3.87 -16.42 -14.92
CA VAL A 99 -4.17 -16.15 -16.34
C VAL A 99 -5.57 -16.63 -16.71
N LYS A 100 -5.96 -17.83 -16.24
CA LYS A 100 -7.31 -18.37 -16.47
C LYS A 100 -8.38 -17.44 -15.90
N THR A 101 -8.12 -16.86 -14.72
CA THR A 101 -9.02 -15.88 -14.10
C THR A 101 -9.13 -14.62 -14.95
N ALA A 102 -8.01 -14.04 -15.39
CA ALA A 102 -7.99 -12.85 -16.24
C ALA A 102 -8.69 -13.05 -17.60
N VAL A 103 -8.51 -14.22 -18.24
CA VAL A 103 -9.19 -14.53 -19.51
C VAL A 103 -10.69 -14.76 -19.30
N LEU A 104 -11.05 -15.54 -18.28
CA LEU A 104 -12.45 -15.85 -18.00
C LEU A 104 -13.23 -14.61 -17.55
N SER A 105 -12.61 -13.65 -16.86
CA SER A 105 -13.28 -12.40 -16.52
C SER A 105 -13.71 -11.65 -17.76
N SER A 106 -12.89 -11.65 -18.82
CA SER A 106 -13.25 -10.99 -20.07
C SER A 106 -14.37 -11.68 -20.82
N LEU A 107 -14.60 -12.97 -20.58
CA LEU A 107 -15.70 -13.74 -21.19
C LEU A 107 -16.98 -13.72 -20.36
N ARG A 108 -16.87 -13.59 -19.04
CA ARG A 108 -17.99 -13.64 -18.07
C ARG A 108 -18.45 -12.26 -17.62
N SER A 109 -17.92 -11.21 -18.20
CA SER A 109 -18.32 -9.83 -17.95
C SER A 109 -19.67 -9.50 -18.61
N GLU A 110 -20.24 -8.35 -18.23
CA GLU A 110 -21.44 -7.79 -18.87
C GLU A 110 -21.21 -7.48 -20.37
N PHE A 111 -19.95 -7.35 -20.79
CA PHE A 111 -19.53 -7.09 -22.18
C PHE A 111 -18.43 -8.07 -22.62
N PRO A 112 -18.79 -9.33 -22.97
CA PRO A 112 -17.83 -10.36 -23.33
C PRO A 112 -16.87 -9.92 -24.45
N GLY A 113 -15.57 -10.13 -24.23
CA GLY A 113 -14.50 -9.83 -25.18
C GLY A 113 -13.98 -8.39 -25.16
N ILE A 114 -14.63 -7.49 -24.43
CA ILE A 114 -14.25 -6.07 -24.34
C ILE A 114 -13.81 -5.74 -22.91
N HIS A 115 -14.60 -6.14 -21.93
CA HIS A 115 -14.37 -5.78 -20.54
C HIS A 115 -13.32 -6.67 -19.90
N SER A 116 -12.18 -6.11 -19.51
CA SER A 116 -11.05 -6.85 -18.94
C SER A 116 -10.72 -6.41 -17.50
N GLY A 117 -11.72 -5.99 -16.71
CA GLY A 117 -11.54 -5.56 -15.31
C GLY A 117 -12.20 -6.51 -14.31
N ILE A 118 -11.53 -6.78 -13.19
CA ILE A 118 -12.04 -7.58 -12.06
C ILE A 118 -12.00 -6.71 -10.79
N THR A 119 -13.05 -6.76 -9.96
CA THR A 119 -12.95 -6.26 -8.58
C THR A 119 -12.11 -7.17 -7.72
N ASP A 120 -11.62 -6.62 -6.62
CA ASP A 120 -11.18 -7.36 -5.44
C ASP A 120 -12.19 -8.42 -4.95
N ALA A 121 -13.50 -8.22 -5.17
CA ALA A 121 -14.54 -9.23 -4.89
C ALA A 121 -14.72 -10.30 -5.99
N GLY A 122 -13.95 -10.27 -7.08
CA GLY A 122 -14.05 -11.25 -8.18
C GLY A 122 -15.20 -11.01 -9.15
N ALA A 123 -15.86 -9.85 -9.09
CA ALA A 123 -16.96 -9.45 -9.99
C ALA A 123 -16.60 -8.19 -10.79
N GLY A 124 -17.15 -8.02 -12.00
CA GLY A 124 -16.72 -7.00 -12.96
C GLY A 124 -17.00 -5.55 -12.54
N SER A 125 -16.09 -4.94 -11.77
CA SER A 125 -16.05 -3.50 -11.54
C SER A 125 -14.61 -3.01 -11.67
N GLY A 126 -14.44 -2.02 -12.52
CA GLY A 126 -13.20 -1.60 -13.15
C GLY A 126 -13.53 -1.12 -14.56
N ASP A 127 -12.74 -0.19 -15.08
CA ASP A 127 -13.00 0.47 -16.38
C ASP A 127 -13.39 -0.53 -17.47
N ARG A 128 -14.47 -0.20 -18.19
CA ARG A 128 -15.14 -1.10 -19.15
C ARG A 128 -14.28 -1.43 -20.37
N GLU A 129 -13.37 -0.53 -20.74
CA GLU A 129 -12.44 -0.68 -21.85
C GLU A 129 -11.08 -0.12 -21.45
N ARG A 130 -10.07 -0.98 -21.35
CA ARG A 130 -8.68 -0.56 -21.15
C ARG A 130 -7.78 -1.30 -22.11
N ALA A 131 -7.33 -0.60 -23.14
CA ALA A 131 -6.32 -1.11 -24.06
C ALA A 131 -5.05 -1.58 -23.33
N SER A 132 -4.74 -0.95 -22.18
CA SER A 132 -3.64 -1.36 -21.30
C SER A 132 -3.77 -2.79 -20.73
N ASP A 133 -4.94 -3.43 -20.83
CA ASP A 133 -5.16 -4.81 -20.39
C ASP A 133 -5.15 -5.83 -21.56
N ILE A 134 -5.41 -5.38 -22.80
CA ILE A 134 -5.48 -6.25 -23.99
C ILE A 134 -4.08 -6.63 -24.49
N ASP A 135 -3.20 -5.64 -24.62
CA ASP A 135 -1.84 -5.86 -25.15
C ASP A 135 -1.03 -6.84 -24.29
N PRO A 136 -1.04 -6.74 -22.93
CA PRO A 136 -0.37 -7.70 -22.07
C PRO A 136 -0.83 -9.16 -22.24
N LEU A 137 -2.11 -9.40 -22.51
CA LEU A 137 -2.63 -10.76 -22.69
C LEU A 137 -2.01 -11.42 -23.92
N VAL A 138 -2.00 -10.72 -25.05
CA VAL A 138 -1.39 -11.22 -26.30
C VAL A 138 0.11 -11.41 -26.13
N HIS A 139 0.76 -10.45 -25.47
CA HIS A 139 2.19 -10.50 -25.19
C HIS A 139 2.57 -11.70 -24.32
N MET A 140 1.83 -11.92 -23.22
CA MET A 140 1.99 -13.05 -22.32
C MET A 140 1.72 -14.38 -23.03
N ALA A 141 0.69 -14.47 -23.87
CA ALA A 141 0.41 -15.69 -24.61
C ALA A 141 1.57 -16.07 -25.54
N ALA A 142 2.03 -15.14 -26.40
CA ALA A 142 3.05 -15.41 -27.39
C ALA A 142 4.46 -15.61 -26.80
N ARG A 143 4.87 -14.78 -25.83
CA ARG A 143 6.22 -14.81 -25.24
C ARG A 143 6.31 -15.61 -23.94
N GLY A 144 5.19 -15.84 -23.25
CA GLY A 144 5.09 -16.65 -22.05
C GLY A 144 4.80 -18.10 -22.39
N PHE A 145 3.53 -18.44 -22.65
CA PHE A 145 3.15 -19.83 -22.95
C PHE A 145 3.90 -20.39 -24.14
N PHE A 146 3.89 -19.68 -25.27
CA PHE A 146 4.54 -20.16 -26.49
C PHE A 146 6.04 -19.83 -26.56
N GLY A 147 6.55 -18.96 -25.69
CA GLY A 147 7.99 -18.73 -25.54
C GLY A 147 8.72 -18.24 -26.78
N ILE A 148 8.05 -17.53 -27.69
CA ILE A 148 8.62 -17.10 -28.98
C ILE A 148 9.39 -15.80 -28.80
N GLU A 149 10.69 -15.83 -29.10
CA GLU A 149 11.57 -14.65 -29.15
C GLU A 149 12.20 -14.55 -30.56
N PRO A 150 11.65 -13.73 -31.45
CA PRO A 150 12.09 -13.65 -32.85
C PRO A 150 13.26 -12.67 -33.03
N ALA A 151 14.34 -13.13 -33.67
CA ALA A 151 15.46 -12.31 -34.14
C ALA A 151 15.63 -12.51 -35.66
N VAL A 152 14.54 -12.27 -36.41
CA VAL A 152 14.46 -12.55 -37.85
C VAL A 152 15.55 -11.80 -38.64
N HIS A 153 15.93 -10.61 -38.20
CA HIS A 153 17.00 -9.81 -38.79
C HIS A 153 18.39 -10.43 -38.60
N GLU A 154 18.56 -11.29 -37.59
CA GLU A 154 19.77 -12.09 -37.35
C GLU A 154 19.63 -13.53 -37.90
N GLY A 155 18.49 -13.86 -38.53
CA GLY A 155 18.27 -15.17 -39.13
C GLY A 155 17.89 -16.30 -38.16
N TRP A 156 17.45 -15.98 -36.93
CA TRP A 156 17.06 -17.00 -35.95
C TRP A 156 15.78 -16.67 -35.16
N VAL A 157 15.20 -17.70 -34.53
CA VAL A 157 14.09 -17.60 -33.58
C VAL A 157 14.35 -18.52 -32.39
N ALA A 158 14.13 -18.02 -31.17
CA ALA A 158 14.17 -18.86 -29.96
C ALA A 158 12.75 -19.26 -29.56
N ILE A 159 12.61 -20.50 -29.09
CA ILE A 159 11.36 -21.10 -28.61
C ILE A 159 11.66 -21.74 -27.25
N CYS A 160 11.02 -21.24 -26.20
CA CYS A 160 11.12 -21.79 -24.84
C CYS A 160 9.76 -21.66 -24.15
N PRO A 161 8.80 -22.56 -24.43
CA PRO A 161 7.46 -22.45 -23.89
C PRO A 161 7.43 -22.69 -22.38
N ALA A 162 6.31 -22.29 -21.78
CA ALA A 162 6.00 -22.51 -20.37
C ALA A 162 4.55 -23.02 -20.24
N PHE A 163 4.27 -24.20 -20.79
CA PHE A 163 2.94 -24.80 -20.71
C PHE A 163 2.70 -25.40 -19.31
N PRO A 164 1.46 -25.32 -18.79
CA PRO A 164 1.05 -26.08 -17.62
C PRO A 164 1.33 -27.58 -17.79
N SER A 165 1.62 -28.27 -16.70
CA SER A 165 2.07 -29.66 -16.72
C SER A 165 0.99 -30.64 -17.16
N ASP A 166 -0.28 -30.27 -17.08
CA ASP A 166 -1.42 -31.05 -17.58
C ASP A 166 -1.65 -30.88 -19.10
N TRP A 167 -0.95 -29.95 -19.76
CA TRP A 167 -1.09 -29.75 -21.20
C TRP A 167 -0.25 -30.78 -21.98
N THR A 168 -0.94 -31.57 -22.79
CA THR A 168 -0.32 -32.58 -23.66
C THR A 168 -0.02 -32.06 -25.05
N GLU A 169 -0.72 -31.03 -25.50
CA GLU A 169 -0.56 -30.43 -26.82
C GLU A 169 -0.87 -28.93 -26.80
N ALA A 170 -0.24 -28.19 -27.71
CA ALA A 170 -0.50 -26.76 -27.93
C ALA A 170 -0.04 -26.37 -29.34
N SER A 171 -0.66 -25.35 -29.95
CA SER A 171 -0.18 -24.82 -31.23
C SER A 171 -0.42 -23.32 -31.35
N ILE A 172 0.45 -22.66 -32.10
CA ILE A 172 0.34 -21.23 -32.42
C ILE A 172 0.71 -20.99 -33.87
N ARG A 173 0.04 -20.00 -34.49
CA ARG A 173 0.41 -19.46 -35.79
C ARG A 173 0.62 -17.96 -35.66
N THR A 174 1.82 -17.50 -35.98
CA THR A 174 2.15 -16.08 -36.09
C THR A 174 2.66 -15.77 -37.50
N PRO A 175 2.78 -14.49 -37.91
CA PRO A 175 3.40 -14.13 -39.18
C PRO A 175 4.87 -14.55 -39.32
N VAL A 176 5.58 -14.82 -38.21
CA VAL A 176 7.02 -15.12 -38.20
C VAL A 176 7.29 -16.62 -38.08
N VAL A 177 6.56 -17.29 -37.19
CA VAL A 177 6.73 -18.71 -36.90
C VAL A 177 5.39 -19.32 -36.49
N SER A 178 5.16 -20.56 -36.88
CA SER A 178 4.10 -21.40 -36.34
C SER A 178 4.72 -22.68 -35.79
N TYR A 179 4.21 -23.19 -34.68
CA TYR A 179 4.61 -24.51 -34.24
C TYR A 179 3.50 -25.27 -33.53
N GLU A 180 3.61 -26.60 -33.60
CA GLU A 180 2.83 -27.55 -32.82
C GLU A 180 3.76 -28.19 -31.77
N TYR A 181 3.28 -28.27 -30.54
CA TYR A 181 3.92 -28.92 -29.40
C TYR A 181 3.14 -30.18 -29.03
N ARG A 182 3.84 -31.27 -28.74
CA ARG A 182 3.29 -32.47 -28.10
C ARG A 182 4.20 -32.96 -26.99
N ARG A 183 3.59 -33.35 -25.87
CA ARG A 183 4.26 -34.02 -24.76
C ARG A 183 4.21 -35.54 -24.96
N GLU A 184 5.37 -36.16 -25.03
CA GLU A 184 5.54 -37.60 -25.15
C GLU A 184 6.34 -38.13 -23.95
N GLY A 185 5.62 -38.43 -22.86
CA GLY A 185 6.22 -38.87 -21.61
C GLY A 185 7.16 -37.80 -21.02
N SER A 186 8.46 -38.06 -21.06
CA SER A 186 9.53 -37.18 -20.57
C SER A 186 10.13 -36.27 -21.64
N GLN A 187 9.59 -36.30 -22.86
CA GLN A 187 10.06 -35.49 -23.99
C GLN A 187 8.96 -34.55 -24.48
N ALA A 188 9.39 -33.48 -25.12
CA ALA A 188 8.54 -32.58 -25.89
C ALA A 188 8.99 -32.58 -27.36
N VAL A 189 8.02 -32.75 -28.26
CA VAL A 189 8.21 -32.75 -29.70
C VAL A 189 7.61 -31.47 -30.27
N PHE A 190 8.41 -30.76 -31.06
CA PHE A 190 8.03 -29.51 -31.71
C PHE A 190 8.07 -29.68 -33.23
N HIS A 191 6.97 -29.39 -33.91
CA HIS A 191 6.92 -29.23 -35.36
C HIS A 191 6.87 -27.74 -35.69
N ILE A 192 7.98 -27.18 -36.19
CA ILE A 192 8.17 -25.74 -36.32
C ILE A 192 8.22 -25.37 -37.80
N ARG A 193 7.47 -24.34 -38.20
CA ARG A 193 7.47 -23.77 -39.55
C ARG A 193 7.70 -22.26 -39.52
N SER A 194 8.50 -21.77 -40.47
CA SER A 194 8.73 -20.34 -40.68
C SER A 194 8.62 -19.98 -42.17
N PRO A 195 8.12 -18.79 -42.55
CA PRO A 195 8.00 -18.38 -43.96
C PRO A 195 9.34 -18.24 -44.71
N LYS A 196 10.45 -18.10 -43.98
CA LYS A 196 11.81 -18.02 -44.51
C LYS A 196 12.72 -18.99 -43.75
N PRO A 197 13.86 -19.41 -44.33
CA PRO A 197 14.84 -20.20 -43.60
C PRO A 197 15.32 -19.46 -42.35
N LEU A 198 15.13 -20.07 -41.18
CA LEU A 198 15.58 -19.55 -39.88
C LEU A 198 16.24 -20.68 -39.09
N VAL A 199 17.26 -20.33 -38.31
CA VAL A 199 17.80 -21.18 -37.24
C VAL A 199 16.81 -21.18 -36.07
N LYS A 200 16.43 -22.35 -35.55
CA LYS A 200 15.55 -22.48 -34.38
C LYS A 200 16.39 -22.86 -33.18
N ARG A 201 16.25 -22.11 -32.10
CA ARG A 201 16.88 -22.37 -30.80
C ARG A 201 15.81 -22.79 -29.82
N VAL A 202 15.67 -24.09 -29.61
CA VAL A 202 14.53 -24.67 -28.89
C VAL A 202 14.98 -25.19 -27.54
N ARG A 203 14.26 -24.80 -26.49
CA ARG A 203 14.34 -25.36 -25.14
C ARG A 203 12.94 -25.77 -24.70
N ALA A 204 12.83 -26.79 -23.87
CA ALA A 204 11.54 -27.18 -23.28
C ALA A 204 11.17 -26.37 -22.03
N TYR A 205 12.16 -25.74 -21.37
CA TYR A 205 12.00 -24.95 -20.15
C TYR A 205 13.23 -24.03 -19.93
N PRO A 206 13.13 -23.00 -19.07
CA PRO A 206 14.25 -22.11 -18.75
C PRO A 206 15.43 -22.86 -18.12
N GLY A 207 16.63 -22.71 -18.70
CA GLY A 207 17.83 -23.43 -18.27
C GLY A 207 17.94 -24.88 -18.77
N GLY A 208 16.97 -25.36 -19.54
CA GLY A 208 17.02 -26.68 -20.17
C GLY A 208 17.98 -26.77 -21.35
N ARG A 209 18.20 -28.00 -21.83
CA ARG A 209 19.04 -28.26 -23.01
C ARG A 209 18.50 -27.51 -24.22
N GLU A 210 19.36 -26.70 -24.83
CA GLU A 210 19.08 -26.03 -26.10
C GLU A 210 19.41 -26.95 -27.28
N VAL A 211 18.47 -27.04 -28.23
CA VAL A 211 18.67 -27.67 -29.52
C VAL A 211 18.65 -26.58 -30.58
N VAL A 212 19.69 -26.56 -31.43
CA VAL A 212 19.86 -25.58 -32.51
C VAL A 212 19.74 -26.30 -33.84
N THR A 213 18.83 -25.85 -34.70
CA THR A 213 18.64 -26.41 -36.04
C THR A 213 19.49 -25.68 -37.09
N PRO A 214 19.72 -26.26 -38.27
CA PRO A 214 20.11 -25.50 -39.45
C PRO A 214 19.09 -24.41 -39.80
N ALA A 215 19.48 -23.48 -40.67
CA ALA A 215 18.57 -22.49 -41.24
C ALA A 215 17.66 -23.14 -42.28
N GLU A 216 16.41 -23.42 -41.91
CA GLU A 216 15.43 -24.13 -42.74
C GLU A 216 14.02 -23.56 -42.54
N THR A 217 13.04 -23.95 -43.35
CA THR A 217 11.66 -23.47 -43.22
C THR A 217 10.79 -24.39 -42.36
N GLU A 218 11.18 -25.66 -42.19
CA GLU A 218 10.48 -26.64 -41.36
C GLU A 218 11.48 -27.45 -40.55
N SER A 219 11.20 -27.67 -39.27
CA SER A 219 12.08 -28.38 -38.34
C SER A 219 11.25 -29.25 -37.40
N VAL A 220 11.71 -30.47 -37.10
CA VAL A 220 11.18 -31.29 -36.02
C VAL A 220 12.23 -31.37 -34.92
N VAL A 221 11.89 -30.91 -33.71
CA VAL A 221 12.82 -30.84 -32.58
C VAL A 221 12.26 -31.62 -31.41
N THR A 222 13.06 -32.53 -30.85
CA THR A 222 12.73 -33.26 -29.62
C THR A 222 13.66 -32.80 -28.50
N VAL A 223 13.10 -32.43 -27.35
CA VAL A 223 13.84 -31.97 -26.17
C VAL A 223 13.31 -32.62 -24.89
N PRO A 224 14.17 -32.92 -23.91
CA PRO A 224 13.74 -33.46 -22.63
C PRO A 224 13.00 -32.41 -21.81
N LEU A 225 11.93 -32.84 -21.15
CA LEU A 225 11.18 -32.04 -20.18
C LEU A 225 11.87 -32.06 -18.80
N ALA A 226 11.70 -30.99 -18.04
CA ALA A 226 12.10 -30.95 -16.63
C ALA A 226 11.06 -31.59 -15.72
N ALA A 227 11.48 -31.90 -14.49
CA ALA A 227 10.54 -32.04 -13.40
C ALA A 227 9.81 -30.71 -13.17
N VAL A 228 8.51 -30.80 -12.91
CA VAL A 228 7.67 -29.65 -12.55
C VAL A 228 8.15 -29.12 -11.21
N PRO A 229 8.47 -27.82 -11.08
CA PRO A 229 8.79 -27.24 -9.79
C PRO A 229 7.62 -27.45 -8.82
N PRO A 230 7.87 -27.87 -7.56
CA PRO A 230 6.79 -28.02 -6.60
C PRO A 230 6.13 -26.66 -6.37
N LEU A 231 4.80 -26.68 -6.31
CA LEU A 231 4.02 -25.51 -5.91
C LEU A 231 4.42 -25.10 -4.49
N PRO A 232 4.53 -23.79 -4.22
CA PRO A 232 4.72 -23.32 -2.85
C PRO A 232 3.57 -23.79 -1.97
N ALA A 233 3.84 -24.04 -0.69
CA ALA A 233 2.78 -24.21 0.28
C ALA A 233 1.91 -22.94 0.29
N ALA A 234 0.61 -23.09 0.52
CA ALA A 234 -0.28 -21.94 0.68
C ALA A 234 0.28 -21.04 1.79
N GLY A 235 0.71 -19.83 1.41
CA GLY A 235 1.18 -18.82 2.34
C GLY A 235 0.04 -18.27 3.19
N PRO A 236 0.34 -17.53 4.27
CA PRO A 236 -0.67 -16.70 4.92
C PRO A 236 -1.31 -15.79 3.88
N ARG A 237 -2.64 -15.83 3.77
CA ARG A 237 -3.37 -14.89 2.89
C ARG A 237 -3.01 -13.48 3.33
N PRO A 238 -2.76 -12.53 2.41
CA PRO A 238 -2.73 -11.13 2.79
C PRO A 238 -4.00 -10.85 3.58
N GLN A 239 -3.86 -10.30 4.79
CA GLN A 239 -4.99 -9.68 5.46
C GLN A 239 -5.34 -8.43 4.66
N LEU A 240 -6.07 -8.62 3.57
CA LEU A 240 -6.87 -7.57 2.99
C LEU A 240 -7.88 -7.23 4.09
N LEU A 241 -7.63 -6.15 4.86
CA LEU A 241 -8.40 -5.73 6.05
C LEU A 241 -9.85 -5.28 5.71
N VAL A 242 -10.40 -5.82 4.62
CA VAL A 242 -11.80 -5.73 4.20
C VAL A 242 -12.50 -7.09 4.38
N GLU A 243 -11.81 -8.19 4.73
CA GLU A 243 -12.44 -9.46 5.11
C GLU A 243 -13.10 -9.45 6.52
N HIS A 244 -13.63 -8.31 6.97
CA HIS A 244 -14.59 -8.25 8.07
C HIS A 244 -15.80 -7.37 7.72
N PRO A 245 -16.78 -7.90 6.96
CA PRO A 245 -18.11 -7.30 6.90
C PRO A 245 -18.77 -7.27 8.29
N GLY A 246 -18.46 -8.25 9.16
CA GLY A 246 -19.11 -8.43 10.47
C GLY A 246 -18.72 -7.42 11.56
N ALA A 247 -17.80 -6.49 11.32
CA ALA A 247 -17.54 -5.40 12.26
C ALA A 247 -18.52 -4.21 12.08
N LEU A 248 -19.39 -4.27 11.06
CA LEU A 248 -20.24 -3.14 10.65
C LEU A 248 -21.71 -3.26 11.10
N ASP A 249 -22.16 -4.43 11.56
CA ASP A 249 -23.56 -4.65 11.98
C ASP A 249 -23.78 -4.60 13.49
N GLY A 250 -22.76 -4.31 14.31
CA GLY A 250 -22.91 -4.30 15.77
C GLY A 250 -23.24 -5.68 16.38
N GLU A 251 -23.20 -6.76 15.60
CA GLU A 251 -23.16 -8.12 16.13
C GLU A 251 -21.70 -8.52 16.38
N GLU A 252 -21.43 -9.01 17.59
CA GLU A 252 -20.14 -9.63 17.89
C GLU A 252 -19.86 -10.77 16.89
N PRO A 253 -18.64 -10.86 16.33
CA PRO A 253 -18.31 -11.89 15.36
C PRO A 253 -18.50 -13.27 15.97
N ALA A 254 -19.17 -14.15 15.23
CA ALA A 254 -19.32 -15.57 15.56
C ALA A 254 -17.95 -16.18 15.87
N ALA A 255 -17.91 -16.92 16.99
CA ALA A 255 -16.72 -17.42 17.64
C ALA A 255 -15.90 -18.40 16.77
N GLY A 256 -15.05 -17.87 15.89
CA GLY A 256 -13.74 -18.47 15.63
C GLY A 256 -12.82 -18.24 16.84
N PRO A 257 -11.75 -19.01 17.02
CA PRO A 257 -10.83 -18.82 18.14
C PRO A 257 -10.19 -17.43 18.06
N LYS A 258 -10.78 -16.45 18.78
CA LYS A 258 -10.19 -15.14 19.04
C LYS A 258 -8.97 -15.38 19.91
N VAL A 259 -7.78 -15.40 19.31
CA VAL A 259 -6.60 -15.02 20.06
C VAL A 259 -6.79 -13.53 20.34
N ALA A 260 -7.19 -13.17 21.56
CA ALA A 260 -7.32 -11.77 21.95
C ALA A 260 -5.93 -11.13 21.77
N ALA A 261 -5.75 -10.37 20.69
CA ALA A 261 -4.57 -9.55 20.53
C ALA A 261 -4.54 -8.59 21.73
N ALA A 262 -3.39 -8.47 22.38
CA ALA A 262 -3.22 -7.47 23.44
C ALA A 262 -3.51 -6.08 22.84
N LEU A 263 -4.30 -5.28 23.55
CA LEU A 263 -4.62 -3.92 23.13
C LEU A 263 -3.32 -3.10 22.98
N ALA A 264 -3.25 -2.28 21.93
CA ALA A 264 -2.15 -1.33 21.80
C ALA A 264 -2.18 -0.32 22.96
N PRO A 265 -1.05 0.27 23.38
CA PRO A 265 -1.02 1.22 24.50
C PRO A 265 -2.01 2.38 24.36
N SER A 266 -2.28 2.85 23.14
CA SER A 266 -3.26 3.92 22.88
C SER A 266 -4.70 3.50 23.14
N GLN A 267 -4.99 2.19 23.15
CA GLN A 267 -6.32 1.62 23.28
C GLN A 267 -6.62 1.17 24.72
N VAL A 268 -5.62 1.18 25.62
CA VAL A 268 -5.78 0.79 27.02
C VAL A 268 -6.57 1.87 27.79
N PRO A 269 -7.70 1.54 28.45
CA PRO A 269 -8.45 2.49 29.26
C PRO A 269 -7.66 2.98 30.48
N LEU A 270 -7.78 4.28 30.78
CA LEU A 270 -7.17 4.89 31.95
C LEU A 270 -7.93 4.57 33.24
N THR A 271 -7.18 4.35 34.31
CA THR A 271 -7.70 4.32 35.68
C THR A 271 -8.14 5.71 36.14
N GLU A 272 -8.95 5.78 37.21
CA GLU A 272 -9.38 7.07 37.77
C GLU A 272 -8.21 7.92 38.28
N ALA A 273 -7.21 7.28 38.89
CA ALA A 273 -5.99 7.92 39.35
C ALA A 273 -5.20 8.54 38.19
N GLU A 274 -5.07 7.84 37.05
CA GLU A 274 -4.43 8.40 35.87
C GLU A 274 -5.25 9.53 35.25
N ARG A 275 -6.58 9.41 35.21
CA ARG A 275 -7.45 10.49 34.71
C ARG A 275 -7.27 11.79 35.48
N ALA A 276 -7.08 11.72 36.80
CA ALA A 276 -6.87 12.89 37.66
C ALA A 276 -5.54 13.62 37.41
N ARG A 277 -4.53 12.93 36.86
CA ARG A 277 -3.15 13.45 36.66
C ARG A 277 -2.85 13.90 35.23
N GLN A 278 -3.86 13.93 34.35
CA GLN A 278 -3.69 14.38 32.98
C GLN A 278 -3.39 15.88 32.91
N ILE A 279 -2.41 16.24 32.09
CA ILE A 279 -2.03 17.62 31.77
C ILE A 279 -2.37 17.86 30.30
N LEU A 280 -3.35 18.74 30.06
CA LEU A 280 -3.80 19.12 28.72
C LEU A 280 -2.98 20.33 28.25
N PHE A 281 -2.37 20.21 27.07
CA PHE A 281 -1.57 21.29 26.49
C PHE A 281 -2.42 22.24 25.65
N ASP A 282 -2.21 23.55 25.80
CA ASP A 282 -2.80 24.57 24.93
C ASP A 282 -1.91 24.78 23.71
N LEU A 283 -2.33 24.21 22.58
CA LEU A 283 -1.59 24.31 21.32
C LEU A 283 -1.95 25.55 20.50
N SER A 284 -2.79 26.45 21.00
CA SER A 284 -3.29 27.60 20.23
C SER A 284 -2.17 28.51 19.71
N GLY A 285 -1.04 28.61 20.44
CA GLY A 285 0.12 29.39 20.01
C GLY A 285 1.00 28.70 18.95
N ALA A 286 0.86 27.37 18.79
CA ALA A 286 1.59 26.60 17.79
C ALA A 286 0.73 26.31 16.54
N ALA A 287 -0.59 26.35 16.65
CA ALA A 287 -1.50 26.10 15.54
C ALA A 287 -1.29 27.12 14.41
N ASN A 288 -1.06 26.64 13.19
CA ASN A 288 -0.72 27.45 12.03
C ASN A 288 -1.78 27.40 10.92
N VAL A 289 -2.68 26.42 10.95
CA VAL A 289 -3.72 26.22 9.93
C VAL A 289 -5.06 25.82 10.54
N THR A 290 -6.14 26.03 9.79
CA THR A 290 -7.35 25.23 9.91
C THR A 290 -7.24 24.02 8.98
N LEU A 291 -8.08 23.01 9.20
CA LEU A 291 -8.07 21.82 8.35
C LEU A 291 -8.57 22.12 6.92
N GLU A 292 -9.53 23.04 6.78
CA GLU A 292 -10.01 23.53 5.48
C GLU A 292 -8.89 24.21 4.70
N GLU A 293 -8.09 25.05 5.37
CA GLU A 293 -6.91 25.66 4.74
C GLU A 293 -5.88 24.60 4.37
N MET A 294 -5.57 23.66 5.27
CA MET A 294 -4.63 22.57 5.02
C MET A 294 -5.02 21.75 3.77
N THR A 295 -6.30 21.44 3.60
CA THR A 295 -6.80 20.68 2.45
C THR A 295 -6.85 21.49 1.15
N ALA A 296 -6.99 22.80 1.25
CA ALA A 296 -6.91 23.74 0.13
C ALA A 296 -5.46 24.09 -0.27
N MET A 297 -4.47 23.83 0.60
CA MET A 297 -3.06 24.05 0.30
C MET A 297 -2.63 23.28 -0.94
N ARG A 298 -1.76 23.90 -1.73
CA ARG A 298 -1.30 23.36 -3.01
C ARG A 298 0.13 22.90 -2.94
N PHE A 299 0.38 21.69 -3.46
CA PHE A 299 1.67 21.02 -3.46
C PHE A 299 2.00 20.45 -4.83
N GLN A 300 3.28 20.18 -5.06
CA GLN A 300 3.76 19.52 -6.26
C GLN A 300 3.74 18.01 -6.04
N PHE A 301 2.75 17.31 -6.60
CA PHE A 301 2.67 15.85 -6.55
C PHE A 301 3.74 15.21 -7.44
N GLU A 302 4.21 14.03 -7.04
CA GLU A 302 5.14 13.22 -7.80
C GLU A 302 4.49 12.81 -9.14
N GLY A 303 5.14 13.16 -10.26
CA GLY A 303 4.62 12.90 -11.61
C GLY A 303 3.50 13.83 -12.09
N GLY A 304 3.07 14.82 -11.30
CA GLY A 304 2.02 15.77 -11.68
C GLY A 304 2.53 17.01 -12.44
N GLU A 305 1.74 17.53 -13.37
CA GLU A 305 2.01 18.84 -13.99
C GLU A 305 1.43 19.98 -13.12
N GLY A 306 2.31 20.67 -12.39
CA GLY A 306 1.95 21.83 -11.58
C GLY A 306 1.43 21.52 -10.16
N LEU A 307 0.97 22.58 -9.49
CA LEU A 307 0.52 22.50 -8.10
C LEU A 307 -0.95 22.13 -7.99
N ALA A 308 -1.25 21.14 -7.14
CA ALA A 308 -2.59 20.64 -6.88
C ALA A 308 -2.89 20.66 -5.37
N SER A 309 -4.15 20.87 -4.98
CA SER A 309 -4.56 20.71 -3.58
C SER A 309 -4.84 19.24 -3.24
N LEU A 310 -4.91 18.95 -1.94
CA LEU A 310 -5.31 17.61 -1.48
C LEU A 310 -6.68 17.21 -2.06
N SER A 311 -7.61 18.16 -2.17
CA SER A 311 -8.95 17.96 -2.71
C SER A 311 -9.06 17.94 -4.25
N SER A 312 -8.02 18.37 -4.98
CA SER A 312 -8.07 18.40 -6.46
C SER A 312 -7.61 17.11 -7.13
N GLY A 313 -7.00 16.19 -6.37
CA GLY A 313 -6.55 14.90 -6.89
C GLY A 313 -7.72 13.98 -7.28
N TRP A 314 -7.53 13.19 -8.32
CA TRP A 314 -8.55 12.22 -8.77
C TRP A 314 -8.85 11.22 -7.65
N GLY A 315 -10.11 11.16 -7.20
CA GLY A 315 -10.54 10.28 -6.11
C GLY A 315 -10.16 10.75 -4.71
N ASN A 316 -9.79 12.02 -4.53
CA ASN A 316 -9.62 12.60 -3.20
C ASN A 316 -10.90 13.34 -2.75
N PRO A 317 -11.70 12.81 -1.80
CA PRO A 317 -12.88 13.51 -1.31
C PRO A 317 -12.54 14.87 -0.66
N PRO A 318 -13.41 15.88 -0.80
CA PRO A 318 -13.34 17.08 0.03
C PRO A 318 -13.48 16.68 1.51
N LEU A 319 -12.80 17.37 2.40
CA LEU A 319 -12.88 17.12 3.84
C LEU A 319 -13.70 18.21 4.51
N ALA A 320 -14.70 17.82 5.31
CA ALA A 320 -15.52 18.73 6.10
C ALA A 320 -15.36 18.41 7.59
N MET A 321 -15.03 19.42 8.40
CA MET A 321 -14.93 19.24 9.84
C MET A 321 -16.26 19.45 10.55
N ARG A 322 -16.42 18.76 11.69
CA ARG A 322 -17.38 19.19 12.71
C ARG A 322 -16.67 20.16 13.67
N PRO A 323 -17.38 21.15 14.25
CA PRO A 323 -16.89 21.88 15.40
C PRO A 323 -16.43 20.93 16.50
N SER A 324 -15.13 20.94 16.82
CA SER A 324 -14.59 20.18 17.95
C SER A 324 -15.01 20.85 19.27
N PRO A 325 -15.35 20.06 20.32
CA PRO A 325 -15.55 20.64 21.65
C PRO A 325 -14.27 21.30 22.16
N ARG A 326 -14.39 22.16 23.17
CA ARG A 326 -13.21 22.79 23.80
C ARG A 326 -12.31 21.75 24.43
N VAL A 327 -12.90 20.82 25.17
CA VAL A 327 -12.22 19.64 25.70
C VAL A 327 -12.86 18.42 25.04
N LEU A 328 -12.05 17.63 24.36
CA LEU A 328 -12.43 16.36 23.77
C LEU A 328 -12.01 15.24 24.71
N GLU A 329 -12.96 14.46 25.20
CA GLU A 329 -12.70 13.21 25.90
C GLU A 329 -12.94 12.04 24.96
N VAL A 330 -11.96 11.14 24.87
CA VAL A 330 -11.99 9.96 23.99
C VAL A 330 -12.30 8.70 24.80
N SER A 331 -12.62 7.59 24.12
CA SER A 331 -13.19 6.38 24.74
C SER A 331 -12.32 5.72 25.82
N ASN A 332 -11.00 5.86 25.75
CA ASN A 332 -10.08 5.35 26.77
C ASN A 332 -9.93 6.29 28.00
N GLY A 333 -10.63 7.42 28.03
CA GLY A 333 -10.60 8.40 29.12
C GLY A 333 -9.51 9.47 28.99
N VAL A 334 -8.72 9.49 27.92
CA VAL A 334 -7.79 10.59 27.62
C VAL A 334 -8.58 11.83 27.23
N ARG A 335 -8.15 13.01 27.70
CA ARG A 335 -8.77 14.30 27.39
C ARG A 335 -7.80 15.18 26.66
N PHE A 336 -8.25 15.91 25.64
CA PHE A 336 -7.46 16.87 24.86
C PHE A 336 -8.09 18.25 24.89
N LEU A 337 -7.26 19.29 24.93
CA LEU A 337 -7.71 20.68 24.72
C LEU A 337 -7.67 20.98 23.21
N THR A 338 -8.81 20.86 22.53
CA THR A 338 -8.93 20.95 21.06
C THR A 338 -9.58 22.26 20.58
N GLY A 339 -10.14 23.06 21.49
CA GLY A 339 -10.73 24.35 21.17
C GLY A 339 -10.04 25.52 21.87
N GLY A 340 -9.64 26.52 21.08
CA GLY A 340 -9.05 27.76 21.57
C GLY A 340 -10.01 28.57 22.45
N ARG A 341 -9.44 29.41 23.33
CA ARG A 341 -10.19 30.26 24.27
C ARG A 341 -10.77 31.53 23.62
N ILE A 342 -10.52 31.75 22.33
CA ILE A 342 -10.93 32.96 21.60
C ILE A 342 -12.38 32.79 21.14
N PRO A 343 -13.31 33.68 21.55
CA PRO A 343 -14.70 33.62 21.11
C PRO A 343 -14.82 33.74 19.59
N ARG A 344 -15.67 32.90 18.98
CA ARG A 344 -16.05 32.99 17.55
C ARG A 344 -16.67 34.35 17.16
N SER A 345 -17.01 35.20 18.12
CA SER A 345 -17.66 36.50 17.93
C SER A 345 -16.78 37.58 17.29
N LEU A 346 -15.50 37.31 17.02
CA LEU A 346 -14.57 38.26 16.37
C LEU A 346 -14.49 38.11 14.85
N GLY A 347 -15.33 37.28 14.22
CA GLY A 347 -15.41 37.15 12.76
C GLY A 347 -14.19 36.47 12.09
N TYR A 348 -13.28 35.91 12.88
CA TYR A 348 -12.12 35.14 12.43
C TYR A 348 -12.22 33.69 12.94
N THR A 349 -11.93 32.72 12.06
CA THR A 349 -11.82 31.30 12.43
C THR A 349 -10.42 31.05 12.98
N PRO A 350 -10.25 30.77 14.29
CA PRO A 350 -8.93 30.52 14.87
C PRO A 350 -8.31 29.26 14.27
N LYS A 351 -6.99 29.30 14.03
CA LYS A 351 -6.22 28.09 13.71
C LYS A 351 -6.35 27.09 14.85
N ASN A 352 -6.50 25.82 14.50
CA ASN A 352 -6.77 24.74 15.45
C ASN A 352 -5.93 23.49 15.20
N LEU A 353 -4.99 23.56 14.25
CA LEU A 353 -4.10 22.46 13.91
C LEU A 353 -2.68 23.00 13.76
N LEU A 354 -1.73 22.30 14.37
CA LEU A 354 -0.32 22.42 14.01
C LEU A 354 -0.06 21.44 12.86
N ALA A 355 0.12 21.96 11.65
CA ALA A 355 0.46 21.17 10.47
C ALA A 355 1.92 21.35 10.08
N LEU A 356 2.59 20.22 9.83
CA LEU A 356 3.99 20.14 9.43
C LEU A 356 4.10 19.40 8.09
N SER A 357 5.01 19.83 7.22
CA SER A 357 5.25 19.13 5.95
C SER A 357 6.68 19.32 5.46
N SER A 358 7.22 18.28 4.83
CA SER A 358 8.48 18.30 4.08
C SER A 358 8.22 18.12 2.58
N TRP A 359 7.18 18.78 2.07
CA TRP A 359 6.70 18.63 0.70
C TRP A 359 6.70 19.97 -0.05
N ALA A 360 7.36 20.00 -1.22
CA ALA A 360 7.43 21.18 -2.08
C ALA A 360 6.03 21.68 -2.49
N PRO A 361 5.77 23.01 -2.48
CA PRO A 361 6.70 24.13 -2.35
C PRO A 361 7.01 24.55 -0.89
N TYR A 362 6.84 23.67 0.08
CA TYR A 362 7.10 23.91 1.52
C TYR A 362 6.28 25.06 2.13
N PRO A 363 4.93 25.07 1.98
CA PRO A 363 4.08 26.10 2.57
C PRO A 363 3.97 26.00 4.11
N LEU A 364 4.43 24.89 4.70
CA LEU A 364 4.37 24.58 6.13
C LEU A 364 5.79 24.37 6.67
N PRO A 365 6.03 24.62 7.97
CA PRO A 365 7.30 24.27 8.59
C PRO A 365 7.49 22.74 8.59
N ALA A 366 8.74 22.30 8.45
CA ALA A 366 9.08 20.88 8.50
C ALA A 366 9.13 20.31 9.93
N GLY A 367 9.11 21.17 10.96
CA GLY A 367 9.11 20.74 12.35
C GLY A 367 8.62 21.81 13.32
N ALA A 368 8.25 21.38 14.52
CA ALA A 368 7.83 22.26 15.61
C ALA A 368 8.23 21.64 16.96
N THR A 369 8.41 22.49 17.97
CA THR A 369 8.77 22.08 19.33
C THR A 369 7.76 22.62 20.33
N ILE A 370 7.23 21.74 21.18
CA ILE A 370 6.29 22.05 22.24
C ILE A 370 7.00 21.84 23.57
N GLN A 371 7.05 22.88 24.40
CA GLN A 371 7.66 22.82 25.72
C GLN A 371 6.77 22.03 26.68
N VAL A 372 7.38 21.11 27.44
CA VAL A 372 6.69 20.28 28.44
C VAL A 372 7.13 20.64 29.84
N MET A 373 8.45 20.66 30.08
CA MET A 373 9.08 21.01 31.36
C MET A 373 8.49 20.27 32.58
N ARG A 374 8.22 18.98 32.43
CA ARG A 374 7.63 18.11 33.49
C ARG A 374 8.11 16.68 33.38
N ARG A 375 8.06 15.94 34.48
CA ARG A 375 8.21 14.47 34.46
C ARG A 375 6.88 13.84 34.08
N CYS A 376 6.91 12.97 33.08
CA CYS A 376 5.72 12.33 32.53
C CYS A 376 5.94 10.83 32.38
N GLU A 377 4.90 10.04 32.65
CA GLU A 377 4.88 8.59 32.37
C GLU A 377 4.59 8.34 30.90
N ARG A 378 3.68 9.14 30.32
CA ARG A 378 3.18 8.93 28.97
C ARG A 378 2.70 10.23 28.35
N LEU A 379 2.75 10.29 27.04
CA LEU A 379 2.12 11.32 26.21
C LEU A 379 1.08 10.68 25.31
N TRP A 380 0.02 11.42 25.00
CA TRP A 380 -0.89 11.14 23.91
C TRP A 380 -0.88 12.29 22.92
N LEU A 381 -0.79 11.95 21.64
CA LEU A 381 -0.95 12.87 20.53
C LEU A 381 -2.29 12.57 19.85
N LEU A 382 -3.04 13.60 19.50
CA LEU A 382 -4.22 13.50 18.64
C LEU A 382 -3.80 13.91 17.22
N LEU A 383 -3.53 12.93 16.37
CA LEU A 383 -2.93 13.10 15.06
C LEU A 383 -4.02 13.15 13.96
N GLN A 384 -4.11 14.26 13.24
CA GLN A 384 -4.99 14.45 12.09
C GLN A 384 -4.13 14.64 10.83
N SER A 385 -3.57 13.54 10.33
CA SER A 385 -2.55 13.59 9.28
C SER A 385 -3.08 13.24 7.90
N TYR A 386 -2.47 13.84 6.89
CA TYR A 386 -2.57 13.39 5.51
C TYR A 386 -1.30 12.63 5.17
N VAL A 387 -1.44 11.42 4.66
CA VAL A 387 -0.37 10.69 4.00
C VAL A 387 -0.93 10.29 2.65
N HIS A 388 -0.10 10.28 1.60
CA HIS A 388 -0.48 9.68 0.33
C HIS A 388 -0.24 8.16 0.38
N PRO A 389 -1.10 7.30 -0.18
CA PRO A 389 -0.98 5.84 -0.03
C PRO A 389 0.35 5.24 -0.51
N THR A 390 1.00 5.89 -1.47
CA THR A 390 2.33 5.50 -1.97
C THR A 390 3.43 5.67 -0.93
N LYS A 391 3.14 6.41 0.15
CA LYS A 391 4.04 6.67 1.27
C LYS A 391 3.68 5.83 2.50
N ASN A 392 2.97 4.71 2.34
CA ASN A 392 2.86 3.71 3.40
C ASN A 392 4.14 2.92 3.59
N TYR A 393 4.27 2.35 4.79
CA TYR A 393 5.38 1.50 5.23
C TYR A 393 6.74 2.21 5.23
N VAL A 394 6.75 3.54 5.12
CA VAL A 394 7.93 4.39 5.24
C VAL A 394 7.73 5.51 6.27
N PRO A 395 8.80 6.02 6.89
CA PRO A 395 8.70 7.11 7.86
C PRO A 395 8.15 8.41 7.26
N ASN A 396 6.97 8.82 7.73
CA ASN A 396 6.33 10.08 7.34
C ASN A 396 6.66 11.25 8.27
N GLY A 397 7.00 10.93 9.51
CA GLY A 397 7.47 11.90 10.48
C GLY A 397 8.20 11.28 11.66
N GLU A 398 8.61 12.13 12.60
CA GLU A 398 9.22 11.72 13.86
C GLU A 398 8.61 12.49 15.02
N VAL A 399 8.49 11.82 16.17
CA VAL A 399 8.29 12.45 17.48
C VAL A 399 9.57 12.26 18.28
N VAL A 400 10.16 13.36 18.71
CA VAL A 400 11.41 13.38 19.48
C VAL A 400 11.11 13.92 20.88
N LEU A 401 11.22 13.04 21.87
CA LEU A 401 11.18 13.41 23.29
C LEU A 401 12.57 13.90 23.71
N ARG A 402 12.69 15.16 24.12
CA ARG A 402 13.95 15.78 24.56
C ARG A 402 13.95 15.91 26.08
N TYR A 403 14.93 15.29 26.73
CA TYR A 403 15.10 15.33 28.17
C TYR A 403 16.14 16.36 28.57
N ALA A 404 15.96 16.95 29.76
CA ALA A 404 16.85 18.00 30.28
C ALA A 404 18.29 17.51 30.56
N ASP A 405 18.52 16.19 30.61
CA ASP A 405 19.86 15.57 30.69
C ASP A 405 20.59 15.53 29.34
N GLY A 406 19.98 16.06 28.28
CA GLY A 406 20.49 16.07 26.90
C GLY A 406 20.19 14.81 26.11
N THR A 407 19.58 13.79 26.70
CA THR A 407 19.19 12.56 26.00
C THR A 407 17.90 12.75 25.20
N ARG A 408 17.68 11.87 24.22
CA ARG A 408 16.48 11.90 23.36
C ARG A 408 15.95 10.51 23.09
N LYS A 409 14.62 10.39 23.03
CA LYS A 409 13.91 9.23 22.48
C LYS A 409 13.24 9.64 21.18
N ILE A 410 13.48 8.89 20.11
CA ILE A 410 12.89 9.16 18.78
C ILE A 410 11.91 8.04 18.45
N LEU A 411 10.70 8.40 18.08
CA LEU A 411 9.68 7.50 17.54
C LEU A 411 9.40 7.92 16.09
N SER A 412 9.67 7.03 15.14
CA SER A 412 9.25 7.23 13.75
C SER A 412 7.75 6.98 13.61
N LEU A 413 7.07 7.87 12.88
CA LEU A 413 5.67 7.75 12.51
C LEU A 413 5.58 7.09 11.13
N VAL A 414 5.10 5.85 11.09
CA VAL A 414 5.06 4.98 9.92
C VAL A 414 3.63 4.44 9.77
N PRO A 415 2.88 4.85 8.75
CA PRO A 415 1.59 4.26 8.44
C PRO A 415 1.77 2.87 7.79
N PRO A 416 0.91 1.87 8.02
CA PRO A 416 -0.25 1.85 8.92
C PRO A 416 0.05 1.40 10.35
N TYR A 417 1.30 1.45 10.81
CA TYR A 417 1.63 0.95 12.15
C TYR A 417 1.14 1.90 13.23
N ASN A 418 1.59 3.15 13.21
CA ASN A 418 1.32 4.13 14.27
C ASN A 418 0.91 5.52 13.75
N LEU A 419 0.53 5.61 12.48
CA LEU A 419 0.04 6.80 11.82
C LEU A 419 -1.03 6.42 10.79
N ASP A 420 -2.04 7.27 10.62
CA ASP A 420 -3.05 7.14 9.57
C ASP A 420 -2.64 7.80 8.24
N CYS A 421 -3.36 7.44 7.18
CA CYS A 421 -3.32 8.02 5.84
C CYS A 421 -4.73 8.48 5.52
N TYR A 422 -4.82 9.54 4.72
CA TYR A 422 -6.07 9.96 4.15
C TYR A 422 -7.18 10.30 5.17
N PHE A 423 -6.82 10.69 6.39
CA PHE A 423 -7.78 10.94 7.48
C PHE A 423 -8.69 9.75 7.78
N GLN A 424 -8.28 8.53 7.43
CA GLN A 424 -9.03 7.31 7.70
C GLN A 424 -8.26 6.46 8.68
N HIS A 425 -8.97 5.90 9.65
CA HIS A 425 -8.37 5.03 10.63
C HIS A 425 -8.01 3.68 10.02
N PHE A 426 -6.73 3.36 10.07
CA PHE A 426 -6.20 2.02 9.83
C PHE A 426 -4.93 1.76 10.66
N SER A 427 -4.44 2.75 11.40
CA SER A 427 -3.31 2.61 12.32
C SER A 427 -3.53 1.43 13.27
N LEU A 428 -2.56 0.53 13.36
CA LEU A 428 -2.62 -0.63 14.26
C LEU A 428 -2.49 -0.21 15.73
N ASP A 429 -1.60 0.74 16.00
CA ASP A 429 -1.29 1.23 17.35
C ASP A 429 -2.20 2.39 17.78
N GLY A 430 -2.86 3.05 16.82
CA GLY A 430 -3.73 4.19 17.04
C GLY A 430 -5.08 3.81 17.64
N MET A 431 -5.72 4.79 18.29
CA MET A 431 -7.13 4.70 18.66
C MET A 431 -7.95 5.74 17.88
N PRO A 432 -8.97 5.33 17.11
CA PRO A 432 -9.72 6.22 16.24
C PRO A 432 -10.61 7.18 17.02
N VAL A 433 -10.61 8.43 16.58
CA VAL A 433 -11.52 9.48 17.04
C VAL A 433 -12.20 10.10 15.82
N PRO A 434 -13.52 9.93 15.65
CA PRO A 434 -14.25 10.59 14.57
C PRO A 434 -14.07 12.11 14.65
N PHE A 435 -13.49 12.70 13.61
CA PHE A 435 -13.05 14.10 13.58
C PHE A 435 -13.39 14.83 12.27
N GLY A 436 -14.39 14.34 11.52
CA GLY A 436 -14.91 15.00 10.32
C GLY A 436 -15.60 14.05 9.35
N TYR A 437 -15.74 14.49 8.10
CA TYR A 437 -16.36 13.77 7.00
C TYR A 437 -15.56 13.90 5.71
N LEU A 438 -15.53 12.83 4.93
CA LEU A 438 -14.95 12.75 3.60
C LEU A 438 -16.07 12.76 2.55
N GLY A 439 -16.14 13.80 1.73
CA GLY A 439 -17.13 14.00 0.67
C GLY A 439 -18.23 15.00 1.04
N ALA A 440 -18.99 15.44 0.03
CA ALA A 440 -20.27 16.14 0.25
C ALA A 440 -21.38 15.10 0.34
N GLU A 441 -22.21 15.11 1.37
CA GLU A 441 -23.40 14.23 1.40
C GLU A 441 -24.48 14.74 0.44
N PRO A 442 -25.16 13.84 -0.33
CA PRO A 442 -24.78 12.45 -0.61
C PRO A 442 -23.62 12.40 -1.61
N ALA A 443 -22.59 11.63 -1.29
CA ALA A 443 -21.34 11.63 -2.05
C ALA A 443 -21.56 11.04 -3.45
N GLY A 444 -21.34 11.85 -4.48
CA GLY A 444 -21.23 11.41 -5.88
C GLY A 444 -19.92 10.67 -6.18
N TRP A 445 -19.13 10.35 -5.14
CA TRP A 445 -17.99 9.46 -5.19
C TRP A 445 -18.43 8.15 -4.57
N THR A 446 -18.14 7.02 -5.20
CA THR A 446 -18.39 5.69 -4.63
C THR A 446 -17.17 5.32 -3.78
N PRO A 447 -17.12 5.59 -2.46
CA PRO A 447 -16.31 4.73 -1.63
C PRO A 447 -16.83 3.31 -1.91
N LEU A 448 -15.93 2.33 -2.00
CA LEU A 448 -16.36 0.93 -2.02
C LEU A 448 -17.29 0.60 -0.81
N TYR A 449 -17.30 1.48 0.21
CA TYR A 449 -18.06 1.38 1.47
C TYR A 449 -18.59 2.76 1.96
N PRO A 450 -19.88 3.09 1.75
CA PRO A 450 -20.51 4.36 2.21
C PRO A 450 -20.35 4.66 3.70
N GLU A 451 -20.28 3.62 4.54
CA GLU A 451 -20.03 3.67 5.98
C GLU A 451 -18.62 4.16 6.36
N ARG A 452 -17.67 4.22 5.41
CA ARG A 452 -16.28 4.68 5.60
C ARG A 452 -16.05 6.16 5.26
N THR A 453 -17.11 6.96 5.16
CA THR A 453 -17.07 8.40 4.86
C THR A 453 -16.72 9.28 6.07
N ARG A 454 -16.32 8.71 7.21
CA ARG A 454 -15.91 9.46 8.41
C ARG A 454 -14.40 9.70 8.40
N ALA A 455 -14.02 10.97 8.56
CA ALA A 455 -12.64 11.31 8.82
C ALA A 455 -12.31 11.09 10.31
N HIS A 456 -11.10 10.61 10.60
CA HIS A 456 -10.62 10.32 11.93
C HIS A 456 -9.35 11.12 12.23
N ALA A 457 -9.20 11.51 13.49
CA ALA A 457 -7.91 11.71 14.12
C ALA A 457 -7.56 10.43 14.89
N ASP A 458 -6.28 10.18 15.07
CA ASP A 458 -5.81 9.03 15.81
C ASP A 458 -5.08 9.44 17.08
N VAL A 459 -5.49 8.82 18.19
CA VAL A 459 -4.79 8.95 19.46
C VAL A 459 -3.61 7.98 19.45
N LEU A 460 -2.40 8.52 19.57
CA LEU A 460 -1.17 7.73 19.67
C LEU A 460 -0.54 7.94 21.06
N ALA A 461 -0.40 6.86 21.82
CA ALA A 461 0.33 6.84 23.08
C ALA A 461 1.84 6.68 22.87
N ILE A 462 2.62 7.46 23.60
CA ILE A 462 4.08 7.43 23.57
C ILE A 462 4.58 7.38 25.01
N GLU A 463 5.22 6.27 25.37
CA GLU A 463 5.87 6.11 26.68
C GLU A 463 7.03 7.11 26.84
N SER A 464 7.12 7.74 28.01
CA SER A 464 8.24 8.59 28.42
C SER A 464 8.88 8.06 29.70
N ASP A 465 10.12 8.45 30.00
CA ASP A 465 10.76 8.11 31.27
C ASP A 465 10.26 9.04 32.39
N PRO A 466 9.48 8.54 33.37
CA PRO A 466 8.93 9.37 34.45
C PRO A 466 9.99 9.80 35.47
N THR A 467 11.19 9.24 35.42
CA THR A 467 12.29 9.64 36.30
C THR A 467 13.03 10.87 35.78
N ARG A 468 12.84 11.22 34.50
CA ARG A 468 13.55 12.31 33.83
C ARG A 468 12.61 13.47 33.51
N LEU A 469 13.14 14.68 33.65
CA LEU A 469 12.44 15.88 33.23
C LEU A 469 12.36 15.92 31.70
N LEU A 470 11.15 15.76 31.15
CA LEU A 470 10.89 15.96 29.73
C LEU A 470 10.84 17.47 29.48
N GLU A 471 11.85 17.98 28.79
CA GLU A 471 11.98 19.40 28.47
C GLU A 471 10.98 19.77 27.37
N ALA A 472 10.99 19.03 26.26
CA ALA A 472 10.17 19.33 25.11
C ALA A 472 9.83 18.09 24.27
N VAL A 473 8.76 18.21 23.47
CA VAL A 473 8.39 17.29 22.40
C VAL A 473 8.59 18.01 21.08
N GLU A 474 9.43 17.46 20.22
CA GLU A 474 9.63 17.96 18.86
C GLU A 474 8.95 17.01 17.86
N LEU A 475 8.16 17.57 16.93
CA LEU A 475 7.59 16.85 15.81
C LEU A 475 8.29 17.27 14.52
N ARG A 476 8.53 16.31 13.63
CA ARG A 476 9.16 16.53 12.31
C ARG A 476 8.36 15.82 11.23
N ALA A 477 8.13 16.49 10.11
CA ALA A 477 7.71 15.86 8.87
C ALA A 477 8.95 15.43 8.08
N THR A 478 8.97 14.19 7.59
CA THR A 478 10.15 13.61 6.94
C THR A 478 9.89 13.14 5.51
N CYS A 479 8.65 13.15 5.05
CA CYS A 479 8.25 12.61 3.75
C CYS A 479 7.58 13.67 2.86
N SER A 480 7.74 13.54 1.53
CA SER A 480 6.93 14.21 0.53
C SER A 480 5.51 13.63 0.52
N GLU A 481 4.55 14.36 -0.06
CA GLU A 481 3.14 13.91 -0.17
C GLU A 481 2.49 13.53 1.18
N GLY A 482 3.01 14.13 2.25
CA GLY A 482 2.55 13.95 3.62
C GLY A 482 2.47 15.27 4.38
N ILE A 483 1.45 15.38 5.23
CA ILE A 483 1.25 16.46 6.19
C ILE A 483 0.96 15.83 7.55
N LEU A 484 1.87 16.06 8.50
CA LEU A 484 1.69 15.64 9.89
C LEU A 484 0.88 16.72 10.61
N GLY A 485 -0.34 16.38 11.03
CA GLY A 485 -1.23 17.28 11.75
C GLY A 485 -1.37 16.89 13.21
N LEU A 486 -1.15 17.84 14.13
CA LEU A 486 -1.36 17.68 15.57
C LEU A 486 -2.53 18.56 16.04
N ALA A 487 -3.64 17.92 16.42
CA ALA A 487 -4.86 18.57 16.89
C ALA A 487 -4.90 18.71 18.43
N GLY A 488 -4.11 17.92 19.15
CA GLY A 488 -4.08 17.95 20.61
C GLY A 488 -2.90 17.15 21.17
N MET A 489 -2.45 17.54 22.37
CA MET A 489 -1.44 16.81 23.13
C MET A 489 -1.82 16.78 24.61
N THR A 490 -1.64 15.63 25.23
CA THR A 490 -1.90 15.40 26.65
C THR A 490 -0.78 14.59 27.26
N ALA A 491 -0.34 14.93 28.47
CA ALA A 491 0.63 14.12 29.22
C ALA A 491 -0.04 13.50 30.45
N LEU A 492 0.46 12.33 30.85
CA LEU A 492 0.27 11.79 32.19
C LEU A 492 1.47 12.22 33.03
N ALA A 493 1.25 13.07 34.04
CA ALA A 493 2.30 13.45 34.99
C ALA A 493 2.80 12.23 35.76
N ALA A 494 4.06 12.24 36.22
CA ALA A 494 4.56 11.20 37.13
C ALA A 494 3.80 11.22 38.48
N GLU A 495 3.68 10.08 39.18
CA GLU A 495 2.92 9.98 40.45
C GLU A 495 3.36 11.00 41.51
N ASP A 496 4.68 11.24 41.62
CA ASP A 496 5.27 12.17 42.58
C ASP A 496 5.45 13.60 42.02
N GLU A 497 4.89 13.92 40.85
CA GLU A 497 5.03 15.25 40.27
C GLU A 497 4.04 16.23 40.92
N PRO A 498 4.51 17.36 41.49
CA PRO A 498 3.62 18.29 42.17
C PRO A 498 2.57 18.87 41.22
N SER A 499 1.30 18.79 41.62
CA SER A 499 0.18 19.38 40.87
C SER A 499 0.36 20.90 40.78
N ALA A 500 0.75 21.41 39.61
CA ALA A 500 0.84 22.84 39.41
C ALA A 500 -0.58 23.42 39.25
N GLY A 501 -1.01 24.21 40.23
CA GLY A 501 -2.01 25.25 39.99
C GLY A 501 -1.53 26.14 38.85
N LEU A 502 -2.47 26.58 38.01
CA LEU A 502 -2.27 27.46 36.85
C LEU A 502 -1.07 28.41 37.03
N ALA A 503 0.05 28.10 36.38
CA ALA A 503 1.17 29.01 36.29
C ALA A 503 0.75 30.20 35.42
N ALA A 504 0.60 31.37 36.04
CA ALA A 504 0.45 32.64 35.36
C ALA A 504 1.82 33.13 34.84
N GLY A 505 1.84 33.63 33.60
CA GLY A 505 2.98 34.30 32.95
C GLY A 505 3.42 33.56 31.69
N GLN A 506 3.74 34.18 30.57
CA GLN A 506 4.21 35.55 30.32
C GLN A 506 3.80 35.98 28.90
N SER A 507 3.40 37.24 28.74
CA SER A 507 3.30 37.88 27.42
C SER A 507 4.70 38.00 26.79
N PRO A 508 4.87 37.79 25.49
CA PRO A 508 6.13 38.10 24.82
C PRO A 508 6.30 39.62 24.79
N SER A 509 7.46 40.09 25.27
CA SER A 509 7.93 41.46 25.03
C SER A 509 8.07 41.71 23.52
N ARG A 510 7.65 42.91 23.12
CA ARG A 510 7.54 43.45 21.75
C ARG A 510 8.67 43.13 20.80
#